data_AF-A0A851VAB4-F1
#
_entry.id   AF-A0A851VAB4-F1
#
_cell.length_a   1.000
_cell.length_b   1.000
_cell.length_c   1.000
_cell.angle_alpha   90.00
_cell.angle_beta   90.00
_cell.angle_gamma   90.00
#
_symmetry.space_group_name_H-M   'P 1'
#
loop_
_entity.id
_entity.type
_entity.pdbx_description
1 polymer ?
#
loop_
_entity_poly.entity_id
_entity_poly.type
_entity_poly.pdbx_seq_one_letter_code
_entity_poly.pdbx_strand_id
1 'polypeptide(L)'
;REDNQKECQLYIKDENFRNMGCIFQNVSIGTEKAYFLVNGSSKDSLIQFYDEYIDLYKIEKLMPPSNITVNCDEIKNDCVIQWQRPQISHSNKDKCFKYEINIKYKVRKFS
;
A
#
# COMPACT_ATOMS: atom_id res chain seq x y z
N ARG A 1 -1.77 -23.74 19.94
CA ARG A 1 -2.26 -22.83 18.87
C ARG A 1 -1.02 -22.29 18.16
N GLU A 2 -0.38 -23.12 17.32
CA GLU A 2 0.87 -22.77 16.61
C GLU A 2 0.64 -22.49 15.11
N ASP A 3 -0.54 -22.80 14.57
CA ASP A 3 -0.76 -22.90 13.11
C ASP A 3 -0.93 -21.59 12.32
N ASN A 4 -0.88 -20.41 12.95
CA ASN A 4 -1.09 -19.13 12.25
C ASN A 4 0.11 -18.17 12.30
N GLN A 5 1.25 -18.56 12.88
CA GLN A 5 2.45 -17.73 12.86
C GLN A 5 3.22 -17.95 11.56
N LYS A 6 3.57 -16.87 10.87
CA LYS A 6 4.43 -16.90 9.67
C LYS A 6 5.71 -16.11 9.94
N GLU A 7 6.86 -16.75 9.73
CA GLU A 7 8.13 -16.05 9.71
C GLU A 7 8.23 -15.16 8.46
N CYS A 8 9.10 -14.15 8.52
CA CYS A 8 9.44 -13.35 7.37
C CYS A 8 9.91 -14.21 6.19
N GLN A 9 9.34 -13.98 5.02
CA GLN A 9 9.67 -14.74 3.82
C GLN A 9 10.89 -14.19 3.10
N LEU A 10 11.07 -12.86 3.11
CA LEU A 10 12.15 -12.18 2.43
C LEU A 10 12.69 -11.05 3.29
N TYR A 11 13.85 -11.28 3.92
CA TYR A 11 14.53 -10.28 4.72
C TYR A 11 15.24 -9.25 3.84
N ILE A 12 15.06 -7.97 4.17
CA ILE A 12 15.84 -6.86 3.62
C ILE A 12 17.04 -6.66 4.55
N LYS A 13 18.25 -6.71 4.00
CA LYS A 13 19.49 -6.63 4.78
C LYS A 13 20.28 -5.36 4.48
N ASP A 14 21.00 -4.87 5.50
CA ASP A 14 22.01 -3.83 5.31
C ASP A 14 23.34 -4.40 4.80
N GLU A 15 24.34 -3.51 4.63
CA GLU A 15 25.71 -3.86 4.22
C GLU A 15 26.42 -4.82 5.18
N ASN A 16 25.99 -4.86 6.45
CA ASN A 16 26.51 -5.73 7.50
C ASN A 16 25.69 -7.02 7.65
N PHE A 17 24.82 -7.34 6.68
CA PHE A 17 23.93 -8.51 6.68
C PHE A 17 22.92 -8.55 7.84
N ARG A 18 22.64 -7.41 8.47
CA ARG A 18 21.61 -7.30 9.51
C ARG A 18 20.24 -7.18 8.88
N ASN A 19 19.26 -7.89 9.43
CA ASN A 19 17.87 -7.83 8.97
C ASN A 19 17.27 -6.48 9.37
N MET A 20 17.01 -5.61 8.39
CA MET A 20 16.45 -4.26 8.58
C MET A 20 14.97 -4.17 8.18
N GLY A 21 14.44 -5.19 7.51
CA GLY A 21 13.05 -5.21 7.08
C GLY A 21 12.61 -6.58 6.59
N CYS A 22 11.33 -6.69 6.27
CA CYS A 22 10.71 -7.92 5.80
C CYS A 22 9.72 -7.64 4.68
N ILE A 23 9.66 -8.55 3.71
CA ILE A 23 8.60 -8.62 2.70
C ILE A 23 7.85 -9.94 2.88
N PHE A 24 6.54 -9.83 3.11
CA PHE A 24 5.61 -10.95 3.03
C PHE A 24 4.95 -10.94 1.64
N GLN A 25 4.95 -12.09 0.97
CA GLN A 25 4.27 -12.26 -0.30
C GLN A 25 2.81 -12.68 -0.07
N ASN A 26 1.93 -12.27 -0.99
CA ASN A 26 0.51 -12.65 -1.00
C ASN A 26 -0.22 -12.37 0.33
N VAL A 27 0.02 -11.20 0.91
CA VAL A 27 -0.67 -10.76 2.13
C VAL A 27 -2.12 -10.43 1.78
N SER A 28 -3.04 -11.17 2.40
CA SER A 28 -4.45 -10.77 2.49
C SER A 28 -4.61 -9.84 3.69
N ILE A 29 -5.10 -8.62 3.45
CA ILE A 29 -5.35 -7.66 4.52
C ILE A 29 -6.83 -7.80 4.90
N GLY A 30 -7.08 -8.58 5.94
CA GLY A 30 -8.41 -8.67 6.54
C GLY A 30 -8.72 -7.48 7.45
N THR A 31 -9.81 -7.60 8.20
CA THR A 31 -10.21 -6.60 9.21
C THR A 31 -9.57 -6.85 10.57
N GLU A 32 -8.93 -7.99 10.74
CA GLU A 32 -8.23 -8.41 11.94
C GLU A 32 -6.90 -7.65 12.15
N LYS A 33 -6.52 -7.51 13.43
CA LYS A 33 -5.20 -7.02 13.81
C LYS A 33 -4.16 -8.09 13.58
N ALA A 34 -3.09 -7.73 12.90
CA ALA A 34 -1.89 -8.56 12.81
C ALA A 34 -0.98 -8.27 14.01
N TYR A 35 -0.45 -9.33 14.61
CA TYR A 35 0.59 -9.23 15.63
C TYR A 35 1.96 -9.40 14.98
N PHE A 36 2.82 -8.40 15.12
CA PHE A 36 4.20 -8.43 14.65
C PHE A 36 5.13 -8.59 15.84
N LEU A 37 6.08 -9.54 15.72
CA LEU A 37 7.14 -9.76 16.69
C LEU A 37 8.49 -9.68 15.96
N VAL A 38 9.35 -8.77 16.40
CA VAL A 38 10.72 -8.61 15.91
C VAL A 38 11.67 -9.03 17.03
N ASN A 39 12.35 -10.15 16.84
CA ASN A 39 13.36 -10.64 17.75
C ASN A 39 14.78 -10.32 17.25
N GLY A 40 15.77 -10.59 18.10
CA GLY A 40 17.17 -10.40 17.77
C GLY A 40 18.06 -11.36 18.55
N SER A 41 19.28 -11.55 18.05
CA SER A 41 20.30 -12.36 18.70
C SER A 41 21.66 -11.67 18.59
N SER A 42 22.48 -11.84 19.62
CA SER A 42 23.86 -11.36 19.66
C SER A 42 24.71 -12.35 20.46
N LYS A 43 26.02 -12.38 20.19
CA LYS A 43 26.96 -13.23 20.94
C LYS A 43 27.26 -12.65 22.33
N ASP A 44 27.20 -11.33 22.46
CA ASP A 44 27.71 -10.62 23.64
C ASP A 44 26.62 -10.26 24.65
N SER A 45 25.37 -10.18 24.21
CA SER A 45 24.26 -9.74 25.05
C SER A 45 22.90 -10.25 24.57
N LEU A 46 21.94 -10.29 25.49
CA LEU A 46 20.54 -10.52 25.16
C LEU A 46 19.97 -9.28 24.47
N ILE A 47 19.24 -9.49 23.38
CA ILE A 47 18.57 -8.44 22.62
C ILE A 47 17.09 -8.49 22.97
N GLN A 48 16.54 -7.36 23.42
CA GLN A 48 15.12 -7.24 23.70
C GLN A 48 14.32 -7.28 22.40
N PHE A 49 13.20 -8.02 22.39
CA PHE A 49 12.28 -8.05 21.26
C PHE A 49 11.36 -6.82 21.26
N TYR A 50 10.82 -6.50 20.09
CA TYR A 50 9.75 -5.54 19.91
C TYR A 50 8.51 -6.25 19.38
N ASP A 51 7.34 -5.91 19.89
CA ASP A 51 6.07 -6.45 19.44
C ASP A 51 4.98 -5.37 19.31
N GLU A 52 4.06 -5.56 18.37
CA GLU A 52 2.97 -4.62 18.14
C GLU A 52 1.77 -5.27 17.45
N TYR A 53 0.56 -4.82 17.81
CA TYR A 53 -0.67 -5.15 17.10
C TYR A 53 -1.05 -4.03 16.14
N ILE A 54 -1.08 -4.33 14.83
CA ILE A 54 -1.36 -3.35 13.78
C ILE A 54 -2.63 -3.74 13.02
N ASP A 55 -3.54 -2.76 12.87
CA ASP A 55 -4.65 -2.86 11.92
C ASP A 55 -4.11 -2.69 10.49
N LEU A 56 -3.97 -3.77 9.73
CA LEU A 56 -3.33 -3.76 8.41
C LEU A 56 -3.98 -2.77 7.42
N TYR A 57 -5.31 -2.61 7.49
CA TYR A 57 -6.05 -1.67 6.63
C TYR A 57 -5.75 -0.18 6.91
N LYS A 58 -5.13 0.15 8.05
CA LYS A 58 -4.71 1.52 8.39
C LYS A 58 -3.36 1.88 7.78
N ILE A 59 -2.52 0.88 7.51
CA ILE A 59 -1.18 1.05 6.93
C ILE A 59 -1.14 0.70 5.44
N GLU A 60 -2.28 0.26 4.87
CA GLU A 60 -2.43 0.00 3.43
C GLU A 60 -2.14 1.27 2.63
N LYS A 61 -1.16 1.18 1.72
CA LYS A 61 -0.88 2.23 0.74
C LYS A 61 -1.72 1.94 -0.51
N LEU A 62 -2.69 2.80 -0.77
CA LEU A 62 -3.59 2.66 -1.92
C LEU A 62 -2.84 2.89 -3.23
N MET A 63 -3.11 2.04 -4.21
CA MET A 63 -2.68 2.26 -5.60
C MET A 63 -3.46 3.43 -6.22
N PRO A 64 -2.90 4.12 -7.23
CA PRO A 64 -3.66 5.10 -7.98
C PRO A 64 -4.89 4.46 -8.68
N PRO A 65 -5.91 5.25 -9.02
CA PRO A 65 -7.04 4.79 -9.82
C PRO A 65 -6.58 4.18 -11.14
N SER A 66 -7.26 3.12 -11.59
CA SER A 66 -6.96 2.43 -12.85
C SER A 66 -7.98 2.78 -13.94
N ASN A 67 -7.68 2.41 -15.19
CA ASN A 67 -8.59 2.56 -16.34
C ASN A 67 -9.12 4.00 -16.49
N ILE A 68 -8.19 4.96 -16.52
CA ILE A 68 -8.51 6.37 -16.72
C ILE A 68 -8.87 6.57 -18.20
N THR A 69 -10.10 6.96 -18.48
CA THR A 69 -10.58 7.29 -19.82
C THR A 69 -11.01 8.75 -19.87
N VAL A 70 -10.84 9.36 -21.04
CA VAL A 70 -11.27 10.72 -21.33
C VAL A 70 -12.04 10.69 -22.64
N ASN A 71 -13.29 11.13 -22.60
CA ASN A 71 -14.12 11.26 -23.79
C ASN A 71 -14.56 12.72 -23.92
N CYS A 72 -14.21 13.38 -25.02
CA CYS A 72 -14.56 14.78 -25.27
C CYS A 72 -15.54 14.88 -26.44
N ASP A 73 -16.61 15.66 -26.26
CA ASP A 73 -17.60 15.96 -27.29
C ASP A 73 -17.30 17.38 -27.82
N GLU A 74 -16.75 17.45 -29.04
CA GLU A 74 -16.38 18.73 -29.67
C GLU A 74 -17.60 19.61 -29.97
N ILE A 75 -18.78 19.02 -30.13
CA ILE A 75 -20.02 19.77 -30.42
C ILE A 75 -20.49 20.46 -29.13
N LYS A 76 -20.38 19.78 -27.99
CA LYS A 76 -20.78 20.32 -26.67
C LYS A 76 -19.67 21.05 -25.93
N ASN A 77 -18.43 20.97 -26.41
CA ASN A 77 -17.24 21.50 -25.74
C ASN A 77 -17.09 20.98 -24.29
N ASP A 78 -17.46 19.73 -24.04
CA ASP A 78 -17.31 19.08 -22.73
C ASP A 78 -16.42 17.84 -22.82
N CYS A 79 -15.85 17.45 -21.68
CA CYS A 79 -15.06 16.24 -21.54
C CYS A 79 -15.52 15.47 -20.30
N VAL A 80 -15.72 14.17 -20.47
CA VAL A 80 -16.04 13.23 -19.40
C VAL A 80 -14.79 12.42 -19.08
N ILE A 81 -14.31 12.54 -17.85
CA ILE A 81 -13.17 11.77 -17.32
C ILE A 81 -13.74 10.67 -16.42
N GLN A 82 -13.39 9.43 -16.68
CA GLN A 82 -13.83 8.29 -15.88
C GLN A 82 -12.62 7.48 -15.41
N TRP A 83 -12.74 6.83 -14.27
CA TRP A 83 -11.72 5.93 -13.74
C TRP A 83 -12.37 4.84 -12.89
N GLN A 84 -11.66 3.72 -12.77
CA GLN A 84 -11.99 2.68 -11.81
C GLN A 84 -11.34 3.01 -10.47
N ARG A 85 -12.10 2.76 -9.39
CA ARG A 85 -11.59 2.90 -8.03
C ARG A 85 -10.34 2.02 -7.82
N PRO A 86 -9.39 2.45 -6.97
CA PRO A 86 -8.30 1.59 -6.53
C PRO A 86 -8.80 0.27 -5.96
N GLN A 87 -8.05 -0.80 -6.22
CA GLN A 87 -8.23 -2.07 -5.53
C GLN A 87 -7.91 -1.87 -4.06
N ILE A 88 -8.78 -2.37 -3.19
CA ILE A 88 -8.54 -2.43 -1.75
C ILE A 88 -8.64 -3.86 -1.30
N SER A 89 -7.84 -4.18 -0.31
CA SER A 89 -7.72 -5.53 0.23
C SER A 89 -8.69 -5.80 1.39
N HIS A 90 -9.14 -4.76 2.10
CA HIS A 90 -10.05 -4.88 3.24
C HIS A 90 -11.54 -4.78 2.87
N SER A 91 -12.41 -5.42 3.67
CA SER A 91 -13.86 -5.35 3.47
C SER A 91 -14.33 -3.89 3.50
N ASN A 92 -15.09 -3.53 2.47
CA ASN A 92 -15.53 -2.20 2.02
C ASN A 92 -16.40 -1.41 3.03
N LYS A 93 -16.25 -1.65 4.35
CA LYS A 93 -17.27 -1.29 5.33
C LYS A 93 -17.55 0.20 5.42
N ASP A 94 -16.59 1.11 5.24
CA ASP A 94 -16.87 2.55 5.42
C ASP A 94 -15.85 3.48 4.74
N LYS A 95 -15.59 3.38 3.44
CA LYS A 95 -14.64 4.33 2.80
C LYS A 95 -15.12 4.93 1.48
N CYS A 96 -15.50 6.20 1.57
CA CYS A 96 -15.51 7.12 0.44
C CYS A 96 -14.06 7.48 0.07
N PHE A 97 -13.75 7.47 -1.22
CA PHE A 97 -12.46 7.93 -1.71
C PHE A 97 -12.54 9.43 -2.00
N LYS A 98 -11.50 10.16 -1.59
CA LYS A 98 -11.28 11.52 -2.04
C LYS A 98 -10.23 11.49 -3.15
N TYR A 99 -10.57 12.06 -4.30
CA TYR A 99 -9.69 12.09 -5.47
C TYR A 99 -9.13 13.50 -5.68
N GLU A 100 -7.90 13.56 -6.18
CA GLU A 100 -7.29 14.78 -6.70
C GLU A 100 -7.08 14.62 -8.21
N ILE A 101 -7.46 15.64 -8.98
CA ILE A 101 -7.35 15.63 -10.44
C ILE A 101 -6.53 16.85 -10.84
N ASN A 102 -5.43 16.60 -11.56
CA ASN A 102 -4.56 17.65 -12.08
C ASN A 102 -4.65 17.69 -13.61
N ILE A 103 -5.29 18.73 -14.15
CA ILE A 103 -5.45 18.95 -15.59
C ILE A 103 -4.45 20.02 -16.04
N LYS A 104 -3.61 19.69 -17.04
CA LYS A 104 -2.62 20.62 -17.60
C LYS A 104 -2.93 20.92 -19.07
N TYR A 105 -3.01 22.19 -19.41
CA TYR A 105 -3.14 22.63 -20.80
C TYR A 105 -1.76 22.82 -21.43
N LYS A 106 -1.58 22.32 -22.66
CA LYS A 106 -0.42 22.70 -23.48
C LYS A 106 -0.73 24.02 -24.19
N VAL A 107 -0.05 25.10 -23.80
CA VAL A 107 -0.08 26.36 -24.56
C VAL A 107 0.77 26.16 -25.82
N ARG A 108 0.14 26.15 -27.00
CA ARG A 108 0.88 26.26 -28.26
C ARG A 108 1.40 27.69 -28.38
N LYS A 109 2.72 27.89 -28.26
CA LYS A 109 3.34 29.16 -28.64
C LYS A 109 3.35 29.24 -30.17
N PHE A 110 2.67 30.24 -30.73
CA PHE A 110 2.88 30.62 -32.12
C PHE A 110 4.21 31.39 -32.18
N SER A 111 5.15 30.88 -32.97
CA SER A 111 6.41 31.56 -33.29
C SER A 111 6.27 32.33 -34.60
#